data_AF-A0A2G5SYM0-F1
#
_entry.id   AF-A0A2G5SYM0-F1
#
_cell.length_a   1.000
_cell.length_b   1.000
_cell.length_c   1.000
_cell.angle_alpha   90.00
_cell.angle_beta   90.00
_cell.angle_gamma   90.00
#
_symmetry.space_group_name_H-M   'P 1'
#
loop_
_entity.id
_entity.type
_entity.pdbx_description
1 polymer ?
#
loop_
_entity_poly.entity_id
_entity_poly.type
_entity_poly.pdbx_seq_one_letter_code
_entity_poly.pdbx_strand_id
1 'polypeptide(L)'
;MFSRTTVLLSCLAIATSGFGVRPLAKNTVQDAHEQLTKLIRCWEPIEENIAGNHFSGEHRLSEPIYELCSYMPDPKDFNKGYVNGVDMDSDDYTNVLSFFHIIHPRLAMLNVCLQEAYQFHAAGRPSQTAIRCLCKRDGCNLPKGLTAFLDFNKLPMPESTF
;
A
#
# COMPACT_ATOMS: atom_id res chain seq x y z
N MET A 1 -26.36 -74.36 0.74
CA MET A 1 -25.08 -74.06 0.06
C MET A 1 -24.86 -72.55 0.12
N PHE A 2 -23.86 -72.12 0.89
CA PHE A 2 -23.44 -70.73 1.05
C PHE A 2 -22.50 -70.33 -0.11
N SER A 3 -22.69 -69.13 -0.65
CA SER A 3 -21.63 -68.26 -1.21
C SER A 3 -22.25 -66.89 -1.51
N ARG A 4 -22.29 -65.92 -0.59
CA ARG A 4 -21.22 -64.99 -0.14
C ARG A 4 -20.41 -64.38 -1.28
N THR A 5 -20.90 -63.27 -1.83
CA THR A 5 -20.01 -62.21 -2.33
C THR A 5 -20.64 -60.83 -2.10
N THR A 6 -20.42 -60.30 -0.90
CA THR A 6 -20.63 -58.89 -0.58
C THR A 6 -19.42 -58.14 -1.09
N VAL A 7 -19.60 -57.29 -2.11
CA VAL A 7 -18.52 -56.42 -2.62
C VAL A 7 -18.44 -55.21 -1.70
N LEU A 8 -17.48 -55.23 -0.77
CA LEU A 8 -17.07 -54.07 0.02
C LEU A 8 -16.20 -53.17 -0.86
N LEU A 9 -16.75 -52.06 -1.34
CA LEU A 9 -15.96 -50.97 -1.92
C LEU A 9 -15.53 -50.04 -0.78
N SER A 10 -14.36 -50.31 -0.21
CA SER A 10 -13.68 -49.41 0.72
C SER A 10 -12.95 -48.32 -0.07
N CYS A 11 -13.64 -47.20 -0.33
CA CYS A 11 -12.98 -45.96 -0.77
C CYS A 11 -12.32 -45.29 0.43
N LEU A 12 -11.00 -45.45 0.58
CA LEU A 12 -10.20 -44.55 1.40
C LEU A 12 -10.24 -43.16 0.73
N ALA A 13 -11.14 -42.30 1.18
CA ALA A 13 -11.00 -40.87 0.98
C ALA A 13 -9.85 -40.40 1.86
N ILE A 14 -8.65 -40.30 1.29
CA ILE A 14 -7.59 -39.51 1.88
C ILE A 14 -8.04 -38.07 1.75
N ALA A 15 -8.78 -37.60 2.76
CA ALA A 15 -8.94 -36.17 2.99
C ALA A 15 -7.54 -35.65 3.30
N THR A 16 -6.85 -35.14 2.29
CA THR A 16 -5.78 -34.18 2.51
C THR A 16 -6.47 -32.97 3.14
N SER A 17 -6.60 -32.98 4.46
CA SER A 17 -6.81 -31.77 5.23
C SER A 17 -5.64 -30.90 4.85
N GLY A 18 -5.86 -29.99 3.89
CA GLY A 18 -4.99 -28.86 3.67
C GLY A 18 -4.85 -28.24 5.03
N PHE A 19 -3.71 -28.47 5.67
CA PHE A 19 -3.31 -27.69 6.81
C PHE A 19 -3.38 -26.27 6.29
N GLY A 20 -4.43 -25.55 6.67
CA GLY A 20 -4.38 -24.11 6.77
C GLY A 20 -3.26 -23.85 7.76
N VAL A 21 -2.02 -23.92 7.27
CA VAL A 21 -0.89 -23.25 7.87
C VAL A 21 -1.40 -21.83 7.89
N ARG A 22 -1.96 -21.41 9.04
CA ARG A 22 -2.15 -19.99 9.32
C ARG A 22 -0.85 -19.35 8.85
N PRO A 23 -0.88 -18.42 7.89
CA PRO A 23 0.32 -17.68 7.56
C PRO A 23 0.91 -17.25 8.90
N LEU A 24 2.15 -17.66 9.15
CA LEU A 24 2.86 -17.22 10.34
C LEU A 24 2.65 -15.70 10.39
N ALA A 25 2.12 -15.14 11.48
CA ALA A 25 1.80 -13.73 11.54
C ALA A 25 3.03 -12.94 11.06
N LYS A 26 2.96 -12.44 9.82
CA LYS A 26 4.13 -11.86 9.14
C LYS A 26 4.51 -10.60 9.88
N ASN A 27 5.80 -10.36 10.03
CA ASN A 27 6.26 -9.07 10.57
C ASN A 27 6.32 -8.02 9.45
N THR A 28 6.48 -6.75 9.82
CA THR A 28 6.47 -5.62 8.88
C THR A 28 7.58 -5.70 7.83
N VAL A 29 8.74 -6.27 8.17
CA VAL A 29 9.85 -6.44 7.22
C VAL A 29 9.53 -7.52 6.18
N GLN A 30 8.96 -8.65 6.61
CA GLN A 30 8.49 -9.70 5.71
C GLN A 30 7.38 -9.18 4.79
N ASP A 31 6.40 -8.50 5.35
CA ASP A 31 5.31 -7.86 4.60
C ASP A 31 5.82 -6.89 3.55
N ALA A 32 6.76 -6.01 3.90
CA ALA A 32 7.36 -5.09 2.95
C ALA A 32 8.07 -5.83 1.81
N HIS A 33 8.93 -6.82 2.13
CA HIS A 33 9.65 -7.61 1.13
C HIS A 33 8.72 -8.37 0.19
N GLU A 34 7.65 -8.96 0.71
CA GLU A 34 6.64 -9.69 -0.08
C GLU A 34 5.84 -8.80 -1.03
N GLN A 35 5.80 -7.48 -0.78
CA GLN A 35 5.08 -6.52 -1.60
C GLN A 35 5.97 -5.75 -2.58
N LEU A 36 7.30 -5.82 -2.45
CA LEU A 36 8.25 -5.04 -3.27
C LEU A 36 8.09 -5.20 -4.78
N THR A 37 7.64 -6.37 -5.25
CA THR A 37 7.52 -6.67 -6.69
C THR A 37 6.08 -6.62 -7.20
N LYS A 38 5.12 -6.29 -6.33
CA LYS A 38 3.70 -6.26 -6.68
C LYS A 38 3.30 -4.86 -7.12
N LEU A 39 2.34 -4.80 -8.04
CA LEU A 39 1.49 -3.62 -8.14
C LEU A 39 0.56 -3.59 -6.92
N ILE A 40 0.39 -2.40 -6.37
CA ILE A 40 -0.31 -2.16 -5.11
C ILE A 40 -1.56 -1.31 -5.35
N ARG A 41 -2.52 -1.43 -4.45
CA ARG A 41 -3.67 -0.54 -4.42
C ARG A 41 -3.33 0.68 -3.57
N CYS A 42 -3.82 1.84 -3.98
CA CYS A 42 -3.64 3.08 -3.26
C CYS A 42 -4.99 3.68 -2.90
N TRP A 43 -5.07 4.37 -1.78
CA TRP A 43 -6.23 5.22 -1.49
C TRP A 43 -6.22 6.39 -2.46
N GLU A 44 -7.39 6.65 -3.04
CA GLU A 44 -7.64 7.71 -4.00
C GLU A 44 -8.96 8.41 -3.64
N PRO A 45 -9.07 9.72 -3.88
CA PRO A 45 -10.35 10.40 -3.76
C PRO A 45 -11.36 9.81 -4.75
N ILE A 46 -12.62 9.66 -4.33
CA ILE A 46 -13.69 9.18 -5.22
C ILE A 46 -14.01 10.22 -6.31
N GLU A 47 -13.84 11.50 -5.99
CA GLU A 47 -14.09 12.61 -6.91
C GLU A 47 -12.75 13.17 -7.42
N GLU A 48 -12.57 13.22 -8.74
CA GLU A 48 -11.48 13.97 -9.35
C GLU A 48 -11.72 15.46 -9.07
N ASN A 49 -10.86 16.10 -8.29
CA ASN A 49 -10.95 17.54 -8.04
C ASN A 49 -10.44 18.33 -9.26
N ILE A 50 -11.15 18.20 -10.38
CA ILE A 50 -10.96 19.00 -11.58
C ILE A 50 -11.85 20.23 -11.42
N ALA A 51 -11.38 21.20 -10.61
CA ALA A 51 -11.97 22.52 -10.44
C ALA A 51 -13.35 22.60 -9.72
N GLY A 52 -13.67 21.66 -8.83
CA GLY A 52 -14.89 21.69 -8.01
C GLY A 52 -14.62 22.15 -6.58
N ASN A 53 -15.37 23.14 -6.09
CA ASN A 53 -15.27 23.61 -4.69
C ASN A 53 -15.79 22.60 -3.65
N HIS A 54 -16.24 21.41 -4.10
CA HIS A 54 -16.81 20.38 -3.27
C HIS A 54 -15.94 19.12 -3.37
N PHE A 55 -15.31 18.77 -2.25
CA PHE A 55 -14.57 17.54 -2.08
C PHE A 55 -15.30 16.78 -0.98
N SER A 56 -15.93 15.65 -1.32
CA SER A 56 -16.65 14.78 -0.38
C SER A 56 -15.78 14.31 0.80
N GLY A 57 -14.45 14.27 0.62
CA GLY A 57 -13.54 13.70 1.59
C GLY A 57 -13.55 12.17 1.58
N GLU A 58 -14.37 11.56 0.72
CA GLU A 58 -14.45 10.12 0.57
C GLU A 58 -13.31 9.60 -0.28
N HIS A 59 -12.74 8.49 0.17
CA HIS A 59 -11.64 7.81 -0.51
C HIS A 59 -12.02 6.36 -0.75
N ARG A 60 -11.53 5.80 -1.84
CA ARG A 60 -11.61 4.38 -2.15
C ARG A 60 -10.23 3.82 -2.41
N LEU A 61 -10.08 2.52 -2.20
CA LEU A 61 -8.87 1.81 -2.59
C LEU A 61 -8.96 1.49 -4.09
N SER A 62 -7.89 1.75 -4.83
CA SER A 62 -7.80 1.45 -6.27
C SER A 62 -7.75 -0.05 -6.55
N GLU A 63 -7.75 -0.42 -7.84
CA GLU A 63 -7.23 -1.71 -8.28
C GLU A 63 -5.69 -1.78 -8.08
N PRO A 64 -5.07 -2.97 -8.04
CA PRO A 64 -3.63 -3.11 -7.81
C PRO A 64 -2.85 -2.76 -9.08
N ILE A 65 -2.73 -1.46 -9.36
CA ILE A 65 -2.16 -0.92 -10.61
C ILE A 65 -0.95 -0.03 -10.39
N TYR A 66 -0.69 0.41 -9.16
CA TYR A 66 0.36 1.37 -8.86
C TYR A 66 1.66 0.70 -8.43
N GLU A 67 2.78 1.33 -8.72
CA GLU A 67 4.07 0.92 -8.15
C GLU A 67 4.35 1.59 -6.80
N LEU A 68 3.84 2.80 -6.60
CA LEU A 68 4.01 3.62 -5.39
C LEU A 68 2.69 4.31 -5.07
N CYS A 69 2.41 4.44 -3.78
CA CYS A 69 1.36 5.34 -3.30
C CYS A 69 1.97 6.62 -2.75
N SER A 70 1.27 7.73 -2.93
CA SER A 70 1.62 9.06 -2.43
C SER A 70 0.72 9.45 -1.27
N TYR A 71 1.34 10.07 -0.27
CA TYR A 71 0.71 10.74 0.87
C TYR A 71 1.33 12.14 1.02
N MET A 72 0.50 13.18 1.01
CA MET A 72 0.92 14.56 1.21
C MET A 72 0.12 15.15 2.37
N PRO A 73 0.73 15.43 3.54
CA PRO A 73 0.02 16.14 4.59
C PRO A 73 -0.35 17.54 4.13
N ASP A 74 -1.49 18.06 4.61
CA ASP A 74 -1.84 19.46 4.38
C ASP A 74 -0.81 20.36 5.08
N PRO A 75 -0.22 21.35 4.37
CA PRO A 75 0.84 22.19 4.92
C PRO A 75 0.35 23.11 6.06
N LYS A 76 -0.97 23.26 6.25
CA LYS A 76 -1.59 24.07 7.30
C LYS A 76 -2.30 23.21 8.35
N ASP A 77 -2.65 21.96 8.03
CA ASP A 77 -3.32 21.03 8.95
C ASP A 77 -2.82 19.59 8.81
N PHE A 78 -1.84 19.21 9.63
CA PHE A 78 -1.28 17.86 9.64
C PHE A 78 -2.26 16.75 10.04
N ASN A 79 -3.51 17.07 10.42
CA ASN A 79 -4.57 16.07 10.63
C ASN A 79 -5.25 15.65 9.31
N LYS A 80 -4.97 16.36 8.22
CA LYS A 80 -5.46 16.07 6.88
C LYS A 80 -4.32 15.61 5.98
N GLY A 81 -4.56 14.55 5.22
CA GLY A 81 -3.64 14.03 4.22
C GLY A 81 -4.32 13.89 2.87
N TYR A 82 -3.64 14.30 1.81
CA TYR A 82 -4.02 14.08 0.43
C TYR A 82 -3.30 12.85 -0.09
N VAL A 83 -4.01 11.97 -0.79
CA VAL A 83 -3.51 10.65 -1.14
C VAL A 83 -3.87 10.29 -2.57
N ASN A 84 -2.96 9.63 -3.27
CA ASN A 84 -3.17 9.16 -4.64
C ASN A 84 -2.18 8.04 -4.98
N GLY A 85 -2.48 7.25 -6.01
CA GLY A 85 -1.46 6.44 -6.68
C GLY A 85 -0.49 7.32 -7.47
N VAL A 86 0.78 6.92 -7.53
CA VAL A 86 1.81 7.67 -8.25
C VAL A 86 1.78 7.30 -9.73
N ASP A 87 1.67 8.31 -10.58
CA ASP A 87 1.98 8.18 -12.00
C ASP A 87 3.50 8.12 -12.18
N MET A 88 4.02 6.96 -12.59
CA MET A 88 5.45 6.73 -12.73
C MET A 88 6.07 7.50 -13.90
N ASP A 89 5.27 8.02 -14.83
CA ASP A 89 5.74 8.85 -15.94
C ASP A 89 5.85 10.34 -15.56
N SER A 90 5.40 10.72 -14.36
CA SER A 90 5.37 12.13 -13.93
C SER A 90 6.73 12.68 -13.46
N ASP A 91 7.70 11.83 -13.12
CA ASP A 91 9.06 12.21 -12.67
C ASP A 91 10.04 11.01 -12.76
N ASP A 92 11.33 11.24 -12.53
CA ASP A 92 12.33 10.17 -12.36
C ASP A 92 12.34 9.63 -10.91
N TYR A 93 11.59 8.55 -10.71
CA TYR A 93 11.49 7.85 -9.43
C TYR A 93 12.63 6.84 -9.16
N THR A 94 13.65 6.74 -10.01
CA THR A 94 14.73 5.72 -9.89
C THR A 94 15.36 5.71 -8.50
N ASN A 95 15.72 6.88 -7.98
CA ASN A 95 16.35 7.00 -6.67
C ASN A 95 15.38 6.67 -5.53
N VAL A 96 14.11 7.06 -5.64
CA VAL A 96 13.08 6.69 -4.66
C VAL A 96 12.91 5.17 -4.61
N LEU A 97 12.75 4.53 -5.77
CA LEU A 97 12.58 3.08 -5.87
C LEU A 97 13.78 2.33 -5.29
N SER A 98 15.00 2.87 -5.47
CA SER A 98 16.22 2.28 -4.91
C SER A 98 16.18 2.13 -3.38
N PHE A 99 15.54 3.06 -2.67
CA PHE A 99 15.40 2.97 -1.21
C PHE A 99 14.49 1.80 -0.80
N PHE A 100 13.49 1.46 -1.60
CA PHE A 100 12.60 0.33 -1.32
C PHE A 100 13.28 -1.03 -1.60
N HIS A 101 14.22 -1.09 -2.54
CA HIS A 101 14.92 -2.33 -2.91
C HIS A 101 16.06 -2.75 -1.96
N ILE A 102 16.02 -2.37 -0.68
CA ILE A 102 16.99 -2.85 0.31
C ILE A 102 16.82 -4.37 0.51
N ILE A 103 17.87 -5.15 0.24
CA ILE A 103 17.81 -6.64 0.25
C ILE A 103 18.14 -7.24 1.64
N HIS A 104 18.34 -6.40 2.67
CA HIS A 104 18.75 -6.90 3.98
C HIS A 104 17.58 -7.60 4.72
N PRO A 105 17.74 -8.85 5.20
CA PRO A 105 16.61 -9.66 5.68
C PRO A 105 15.95 -9.15 6.98
N ARG A 106 16.58 -8.20 7.67
CA ARG A 106 16.09 -7.59 8.91
C ARG A 106 15.75 -6.10 8.78
N LEU A 107 15.72 -5.58 7.56
CA LEU A 107 15.47 -4.17 7.29
C LEU A 107 14.60 -4.04 6.04
N ALA A 108 13.62 -3.15 6.07
CA ALA A 108 12.86 -2.73 4.90
C ALA A 108 12.54 -1.24 5.03
N MET A 109 12.53 -0.51 3.92
CA MET A 109 12.00 0.85 3.90
C MET A 109 10.49 0.80 3.78
N LEU A 110 9.81 1.52 4.66
CA LEU A 110 8.35 1.55 4.71
C LEU A 110 7.80 2.78 4.01
N ASN A 111 8.43 3.94 4.25
CA ASN A 111 8.08 5.22 3.66
C ASN A 111 9.34 6.01 3.31
N VAL A 112 9.31 6.75 2.20
CA VAL A 112 10.32 7.74 1.83
C VAL A 112 9.63 9.10 1.77
N CYS A 113 9.96 10.00 2.71
CA CYS A 113 9.37 11.34 2.75
C CYS A 113 10.35 12.39 2.25
N LEU A 114 9.89 13.19 1.30
CA LEU A 114 10.62 14.25 0.64
C LEU A 114 10.02 15.60 1.06
N GLN A 115 10.88 16.57 1.32
CA GLN A 115 10.46 17.97 1.40
C GLN A 115 10.81 18.64 0.09
N GLU A 116 9.79 19.04 -0.65
CA GLU A 116 9.90 19.52 -2.02
C GLU A 116 9.61 21.02 -2.06
N ALA A 117 10.36 21.73 -2.89
CA ALA A 117 10.14 23.14 -3.18
C ALA A 117 9.62 23.29 -4.61
N TYR A 118 8.50 23.98 -4.75
CA TYR A 118 7.81 24.21 -6.00
C TYR A 118 7.85 25.70 -6.35
N GLN A 119 8.28 26.00 -7.57
CA GLN A 119 8.26 27.35 -8.13
C GLN A 119 7.24 27.42 -9.26
N PHE A 120 5.98 27.66 -8.92
CA PHE A 120 4.90 27.86 -9.90
C PHE A 120 4.83 29.29 -10.46
N HIS A 121 5.60 30.22 -9.89
CA HIS A 121 5.61 31.63 -10.28
C HIS A 121 7.00 32.07 -10.80
N ALA A 122 7.09 33.26 -11.38
CA ALA A 122 8.36 33.82 -11.83
C ALA A 122 9.37 34.01 -10.68
N ALA A 123 10.66 34.05 -11.02
CA ALA A 123 11.75 34.34 -10.09
C ALA A 123 11.50 35.67 -9.34
N GLY A 124 11.66 35.64 -8.01
CA GLY A 124 11.37 36.77 -7.13
C GLY A 124 10.05 36.68 -6.35
N ARG A 125 9.22 35.67 -6.61
CA ARG A 125 8.09 35.30 -5.74
C ARG A 125 8.44 34.10 -4.86
N PRO A 126 7.94 34.03 -3.60
CA PRO A 126 8.22 32.90 -2.71
C PRO A 126 7.84 31.57 -3.37
N SER A 127 8.75 30.59 -3.26
CA SER A 127 8.46 29.20 -3.60
C SER A 127 7.47 28.62 -2.59
N GLN A 128 6.69 27.64 -3.02
CA GLN A 128 5.87 26.84 -2.13
C GLN A 128 6.69 25.63 -1.69
N THR A 129 6.47 25.14 -0.47
CA THR A 129 7.06 23.88 -0.02
C THR A 129 5.95 22.91 0.35
N ALA A 130 6.18 21.63 0.06
CA ALA A 130 5.30 20.55 0.49
C ALA A 130 6.13 19.39 1.01
N ILE A 131 5.52 18.57 1.87
CA ILE A 131 6.04 17.26 2.21
C ILE A 131 5.28 16.24 1.36
N ARG A 132 5.99 15.31 0.74
CA ARG A 132 5.42 14.18 0.01
C ARG A 132 6.08 12.90 0.50
N CYS A 133 5.28 11.99 1.04
CA CYS A 133 5.71 10.66 1.44
C CYS A 133 5.26 9.64 0.40
N LEU A 134 6.17 8.74 0.05
CA LEU A 134 5.96 7.65 -0.89
C LEU A 134 6.06 6.33 -0.12
N CYS A 135 5.22 5.37 -0.47
CA CYS A 135 5.23 4.04 0.15
C CYS A 135 4.89 2.95 -0.87
N LYS A 136 5.43 1.74 -0.66
CA LYS A 136 5.37 0.62 -1.61
C LYS A 136 4.68 -0.62 -1.03
N ARG A 137 3.50 -0.41 -0.43
CA ARG A 137 2.64 -1.47 0.11
C ARG A 137 1.18 -1.14 -0.10
N ASP A 138 0.36 -2.16 -0.21
CA ASP A 138 -1.06 -2.07 -0.46
C ASP A 138 -1.79 -1.23 0.59
N GLY A 139 -2.48 -0.18 0.16
CA GLY A 139 -3.22 0.76 1.01
C GLY A 139 -2.35 1.58 1.96
N CYS A 140 -1.04 1.67 1.74
CA CYS A 140 -0.11 2.31 2.68
C CYS A 140 -0.32 3.82 2.84
N ASN A 141 -0.88 4.50 1.85
CA ASN A 141 -1.18 5.93 1.86
C ASN A 141 -2.52 6.23 2.56
N LEU A 142 -2.65 5.85 3.83
CA LEU A 142 -3.88 6.04 4.60
C LEU A 142 -4.33 7.53 4.60
N PRO A 143 -5.57 7.87 4.18
CA PRO A 143 -6.09 9.25 4.12
C PRO A 143 -6.45 9.78 5.52
N LYS A 144 -5.46 9.90 6.39
CA LYS A 144 -5.56 10.44 7.75
C LYS A 144 -4.42 11.44 8.00
N GLY A 145 -4.36 11.99 9.21
CA GLY A 145 -3.27 12.86 9.63
C GLY A 145 -1.90 12.16 9.59
N LEU A 146 -0.83 12.95 9.53
CA LEU A 146 0.54 12.49 9.28
C LEU A 146 0.98 11.42 10.30
N THR A 147 0.70 11.64 11.57
CA THR A 147 1.03 10.68 12.64
C THR A 147 0.29 9.35 12.45
N ALA A 148 -1.00 9.40 12.10
CA ALA A 148 -1.79 8.20 11.86
C ALA A 148 -1.30 7.42 10.63
N PHE A 149 -0.90 8.12 9.56
CA PHE A 149 -0.26 7.52 8.39
C PHE A 149 1.06 6.81 8.75
N LEU A 150 1.94 7.47 9.50
CA LEU A 150 3.22 6.89 9.92
C LEU A 150 3.02 5.69 10.86
N ASP A 151 2.07 5.80 11.81
CA ASP A 151 1.75 4.75 12.76
C ASP A 151 1.14 3.53 12.08
N PHE A 152 0.21 3.73 11.13
CA PHE A 152 -0.39 2.66 10.33
C PHE A 152 0.68 1.84 9.61
N ASN A 153 1.68 2.51 9.05
CA ASN A 153 2.76 1.86 8.33
C ASN A 153 3.74 1.07 9.23
N LYS A 154 3.72 1.22 10.56
CA LYS A 154 4.60 0.44 11.45
C LYS A 154 4.25 -1.06 11.47
N LEU A 155 3.02 -1.39 11.11
CA LEU A 155 2.48 -2.74 11.16
C LEU A 155 2.49 -3.40 9.77
N PRO A 156 2.40 -4.74 9.70
CA PRO A 156 2.10 -5.45 8.46
C PRO A 156 0.76 -4.98 7.88
N MET A 157 0.66 -4.90 6.56
CA MET A 157 -0.60 -4.54 5.92
C MET A 157 -1.67 -5.64 6.13
N PRO A 158 -2.94 -5.27 6.38
CA PRO A 158 -4.03 -6.23 6.53
C PRO A 158 -4.18 -7.09 5.28
N GLU A 159 -4.20 -8.41 5.42
CA GLU A 159 -4.24 -9.33 4.27
C GLU A 159 -5.58 -9.32 3.51
N SER A 160 -6.68 -8.85 4.12
CA SER A 160 -8.01 -8.95 3.49
C SER A 160 -9.13 -8.11 4.13
N THR A 161 -8.88 -6.90 4.62
CA THR A 161 -9.98 -5.96 4.98
C THR A 161 -9.47 -4.52 5.02
N PHE A 162 -9.95 -3.72 4.06
CA PHE A 162 -10.05 -2.28 4.16
C PHE A 162 -11.52 -1.90 4.00
#